data_AF-A0A928R3D9-F1
#
_entry.id   AF-A0A928R3D9-F1
#
_cell.length_a   1.000
_cell.length_b   1.000
_cell.length_c   1.000
_cell.angle_alpha   90.00
_cell.angle_beta   90.00
_cell.angle_gamma   90.00
#
_symmetry.space_group_name_H-M   'P 1'
#
loop_
_entity.id
_entity.type
_entity.pdbx_description
1 polymer ?
#
loop_
_entity_poly.entity_id
_entity_poly.type
_entity_poly.pdbx_seq_one_letter_code
_entity_poly.pdbx_strand_id
1 'polypeptide(L)'
;MEREICKKEGIRLTLKSECKQNCDWDIIVPDSKPDIVKIIKTDGAVSIQSKEITADRAVINCNVRVNIIYTGADEKTSARNIECTHNVNCIMSANGMKPDMILSLDASLEKLTANIINSRKLNVSCNIVCTGEAYESYVIDYIDLIEGDGLKYKTSDVEGLNLVDCIEEKLSLSDEIEIPSGKSSAECILEIKPVFTDMDIKNAGGKFVLRGNVNVTTVYNSTSDSDGIQYMVNETPVNEIVDSPYVSEDAVVDCEVSVSNFNYILKENPEGEKRRIKYTCDVDIEGKVFERINISPICDVYSVCNDIEMKTDKCHLDLFGKNEAGQIRLREVITTGNKKDIQRIICVNAKSLVDKIYKDSSQLKLNGRIVAELMYQSVGNELCNVKSEFPFESFIDAGELHEYTNYELKNWVEACSYNILSPDSVEIRVSVGYKIKVKNTKELSYVKEYKILGKSNECKKGISVIFCNGTEQLWDIAKKYKTTAEEILKVNELKGEDEIIKGIKLLIP
;
A
#
# COMPACT_ATOMS: atom_id res chain seq x y z
N MET A 1 18.37 35.79 27.53
CA MET A 1 17.89 34.41 27.69
C MET A 1 17.96 33.80 26.31
N GLU A 2 18.92 32.90 26.13
CA GLU A 2 19.02 32.10 24.91
C GLU A 2 17.78 31.20 24.84
N ARG A 3 17.11 31.22 23.70
CA ARG A 3 16.01 30.32 23.40
C ARG A 3 16.64 29.17 22.64
N GLU A 4 16.60 27.96 23.17
CA GLU A 4 16.83 26.78 22.33
C GLU A 4 15.51 26.47 21.64
N ILE A 5 15.34 27.03 20.43
CA ILE A 5 14.25 26.63 19.54
C ILE A 5 14.73 25.38 18.83
N CYS A 6 14.10 24.25 19.16
CA CYS A 6 14.32 23.02 18.43
C CYS A 6 13.55 23.06 17.12
N LYS A 7 14.20 22.59 16.06
CA LYS A 7 13.59 22.41 14.74
C LYS A 7 13.59 20.94 14.37
N LYS A 8 12.44 20.46 13.90
CA LYS A 8 12.31 19.13 13.30
C LYS A 8 11.61 19.25 11.96
N GLU A 9 12.29 18.82 10.92
CA GLU A 9 11.78 18.79 9.55
C GLU A 9 11.24 17.40 9.26
N GLY A 10 10.20 17.32 8.45
CA GLY A 10 9.54 16.07 8.11
C GLY A 10 8.68 16.20 6.87
N ILE A 11 8.08 15.09 6.45
CA ILE A 11 7.14 15.02 5.35
C ILE A 11 5.85 14.45 5.92
N ARG A 12 4.71 15.06 5.60
CA ARG A 12 3.40 14.58 6.06
C ARG A 12 2.45 14.36 4.91
N LEU A 13 1.64 13.32 5.03
CA LEU A 13 0.50 13.13 4.18
C LEU A 13 -0.47 14.31 4.34
N THR A 14 -0.79 14.97 3.24
CA THR A 14 -1.66 16.17 3.23
C THR A 14 -2.94 15.92 2.45
N LEU A 15 -2.88 15.14 1.36
CA LEU A 15 -4.03 14.86 0.50
C LEU A 15 -4.09 13.38 0.15
N LYS A 16 -5.31 12.84 0.11
CA LYS A 16 -5.62 11.58 -0.56
C LYS A 16 -6.63 11.86 -1.68
N SER A 17 -6.41 11.29 -2.84
CA SER A 17 -7.34 11.41 -3.95
C SER A 17 -7.37 10.13 -4.78
N GLU A 18 -8.45 9.94 -5.52
CA GLU A 18 -8.65 8.85 -6.47
C GLU A 18 -9.14 9.46 -7.78
N CYS A 19 -8.68 8.92 -8.90
CA CYS A 19 -9.28 9.20 -10.19
C CYS A 19 -9.59 7.90 -10.94
N LYS A 20 -10.69 7.94 -11.70
CA LYS A 20 -11.11 6.85 -12.59
C LYS A 20 -11.08 7.32 -14.03
N GLN A 21 -10.51 6.52 -14.91
CA GLN A 21 -10.44 6.79 -16.34
C GLN A 21 -11.02 5.62 -17.11
N ASN A 22 -12.11 5.88 -17.84
CA ASN A 22 -12.68 4.91 -18.77
C ASN A 22 -11.98 5.07 -20.13
N CYS A 23 -11.62 3.96 -20.74
CA CYS A 23 -10.96 3.93 -22.05
C CYS A 23 -11.65 2.92 -22.96
N ASP A 24 -11.79 3.28 -24.23
CA ASP A 24 -12.32 2.43 -25.28
C ASP A 24 -11.39 2.47 -26.49
N TRP A 25 -10.94 1.29 -26.95
CA TRP A 25 -10.04 1.14 -28.08
C TRP A 25 -10.56 0.14 -29.08
N ASP A 26 -10.34 0.43 -30.36
CA ASP A 26 -10.53 -0.53 -31.44
C ASP A 26 -9.21 -1.21 -31.76
N ILE A 27 -9.17 -2.54 -31.61
CA ILE A 27 -8.00 -3.37 -31.90
C ILE A 27 -8.24 -4.13 -33.20
N ILE A 28 -7.28 -4.06 -34.11
CA ILE A 28 -7.28 -4.80 -35.36
C ILE A 28 -6.46 -6.08 -35.18
N VAL A 29 -6.98 -7.20 -35.66
CA VAL A 29 -6.25 -8.47 -35.64
C VAL A 29 -5.07 -8.37 -36.61
N PRO A 30 -3.84 -8.75 -36.24
CA PRO A 30 -2.69 -8.74 -37.14
C PRO A 30 -2.89 -9.65 -38.36
N ASP A 31 -2.36 -9.28 -39.54
CA ASP A 31 -2.47 -10.08 -40.78
C ASP A 31 -1.84 -11.47 -40.70
N SER A 32 -0.92 -11.66 -39.76
CA SER A 32 -0.31 -12.96 -39.47
C SER A 32 -1.20 -13.91 -38.67
N LYS A 33 -2.34 -13.44 -38.13
CA LYS A 33 -3.21 -14.22 -37.25
C LYS A 33 -4.58 -14.47 -37.91
N PRO A 34 -5.22 -15.63 -37.66
CA PRO A 34 -6.49 -15.99 -38.27
C PRO A 34 -7.65 -15.12 -37.77
N ASP A 35 -8.74 -15.14 -38.53
CA ASP A 35 -10.03 -14.51 -38.20
C ASP A 35 -10.57 -14.99 -36.86
N ILE A 36 -11.09 -14.06 -36.06
CA ILE A 36 -11.64 -14.35 -34.74
C ILE A 36 -13.00 -15.04 -34.86
N VAL A 37 -13.12 -16.21 -34.22
CA VAL A 37 -14.40 -16.91 -34.05
C VAL A 37 -15.00 -16.60 -32.68
N LYS A 38 -14.20 -16.70 -31.61
CA LYS A 38 -14.67 -16.56 -30.23
C LYS A 38 -13.56 -16.07 -29.31
N ILE A 39 -13.88 -15.11 -28.45
CA ILE A 39 -13.00 -14.68 -27.35
C ILE A 39 -13.08 -15.71 -26.22
N ILE A 40 -11.92 -16.17 -25.77
CA ILE A 40 -11.78 -17.13 -24.67
C ILE A 40 -11.48 -16.38 -23.38
N LYS A 41 -10.50 -15.48 -23.39
CA LYS A 41 -10.03 -14.77 -22.20
C LYS A 41 -9.55 -13.38 -22.58
N THR A 42 -9.75 -12.43 -21.68
CA THR A 42 -9.23 -11.07 -21.79
C THR A 42 -8.57 -10.71 -20.47
N ASP A 43 -7.30 -10.37 -20.53
CA ASP A 43 -6.54 -9.95 -19.37
C ASP A 43 -5.73 -8.70 -19.69
N GLY A 44 -5.34 -7.97 -18.66
CA GLY A 44 -4.50 -6.81 -18.80
C GLY A 44 -3.87 -6.39 -17.49
N ALA A 45 -2.88 -5.53 -17.62
CA ALA A 45 -2.16 -4.89 -16.53
C ALA A 45 -2.01 -3.40 -16.83
N VAL A 46 -2.02 -2.59 -15.79
CA VAL A 46 -1.70 -1.16 -15.87
C VAL A 46 -0.36 -0.92 -15.18
N SER A 47 0.49 -0.10 -15.80
CA SER A 47 1.73 0.37 -15.20
C SER A 47 1.82 1.89 -15.32
N ILE A 48 2.30 2.53 -14.27
CA ILE A 48 2.56 3.97 -14.26
C ILE A 48 3.89 4.21 -14.97
N GLN A 49 3.95 5.19 -15.86
CA GLN A 49 5.14 5.53 -16.64
C GLN A 49 5.77 6.84 -16.17
N SER A 50 4.92 7.83 -15.87
CA SER A 50 5.33 9.10 -15.28
C SER A 50 4.17 9.76 -14.52
N LYS A 51 4.52 10.68 -13.63
CA LYS A 51 3.59 11.50 -12.88
C LYS A 51 4.11 12.94 -12.85
N GLU A 52 3.21 13.89 -13.06
CA GLU A 52 3.51 15.32 -13.01
C GLU A 52 2.49 16.03 -12.13
N ILE A 53 2.98 16.74 -11.11
CA ILE A 53 2.13 17.50 -10.21
C ILE A 53 2.06 18.95 -10.69
N THR A 54 0.84 19.47 -10.77
CA THR A 54 0.56 20.88 -11.03
C THR A 54 -0.38 21.42 -9.95
N ALA A 55 -0.69 22.72 -9.99
CA ALA A 55 -1.63 23.30 -9.05
C ALA A 55 -2.98 22.57 -9.08
N ASP A 56 -3.40 22.06 -7.92
CA ASP A 56 -4.66 21.35 -7.65
C ASP A 56 -4.87 20.03 -8.41
N ARG A 57 -3.87 19.52 -9.13
CA ARG A 57 -4.01 18.28 -9.91
C ARG A 57 -2.68 17.60 -10.23
N ALA A 58 -2.72 16.28 -10.39
CA ALA A 58 -1.65 15.46 -10.95
C ALA A 58 -2.08 14.86 -12.29
N VAL A 59 -1.17 14.85 -13.25
CA VAL A 59 -1.30 14.15 -14.53
C VAL A 59 -0.48 12.88 -14.45
N ILE A 60 -1.13 11.74 -14.62
CA ILE A 60 -0.54 10.41 -14.46
C ILE A 60 -0.54 9.75 -15.84
N ASN A 61 0.63 9.43 -16.36
CA ASN A 61 0.77 8.69 -17.60
C ASN A 61 0.87 7.20 -17.29
N CYS A 62 -0.06 6.41 -17.82
CA CYS A 62 -0.13 4.97 -17.63
C CYS A 62 -0.02 4.24 -18.96
N ASN A 63 0.52 3.02 -18.94
CA ASN A 63 0.40 2.06 -20.01
C ASN A 63 -0.56 0.95 -19.60
N VAL A 64 -1.53 0.66 -20.45
CA VAL A 64 -2.44 -0.48 -20.30
C VAL A 64 -2.05 -1.54 -21.31
N ARG A 65 -1.46 -2.63 -20.83
CA ARG A 65 -1.18 -3.82 -21.64
C ARG A 65 -2.40 -4.72 -21.63
N VAL A 66 -2.88 -5.10 -22.80
CA VAL A 66 -4.05 -5.98 -22.98
C VAL A 66 -3.62 -7.22 -23.74
N ASN A 67 -4.00 -8.39 -23.24
CA ASN A 67 -3.86 -9.69 -23.89
C ASN A 67 -5.22 -10.36 -24.05
N ILE A 68 -5.59 -10.69 -25.28
CA ILE A 68 -6.86 -11.35 -25.63
C ILE A 68 -6.56 -12.71 -26.22
N ILE A 69 -7.00 -13.78 -25.55
CA ILE A 69 -6.93 -15.15 -26.08
C ILE A 69 -8.25 -15.45 -26.79
N TYR A 70 -8.18 -15.96 -28.01
CA TYR A 70 -9.32 -16.26 -28.87
C TYR A 70 -9.10 -17.54 -29.69
N THR A 71 -10.17 -18.11 -30.25
CA THR A 71 -10.08 -19.21 -31.23
C THR A 71 -10.19 -18.68 -32.65
N GLY A 72 -9.30 -19.13 -33.52
CA GLY A 72 -9.26 -18.75 -34.94
C GLY A 72 -10.21 -19.56 -35.83
N ALA A 73 -10.44 -19.08 -37.05
CA ALA A 73 -11.11 -19.80 -38.12
C ALA A 73 -10.14 -20.66 -38.96
N ASP A 74 -9.12 -21.25 -38.34
CA ASP A 74 -8.16 -22.17 -38.95
C ASP A 74 -8.53 -23.65 -38.71
N GLU A 75 -8.00 -24.57 -39.54
CA GLU A 75 -8.25 -26.01 -39.45
C GLU A 75 -7.77 -26.61 -38.11
N LYS A 76 -6.76 -25.97 -37.51
CA LYS A 76 -6.34 -26.24 -36.14
C LYS A 76 -7.22 -25.37 -35.24
N THR A 77 -8.08 -25.96 -34.44
CA THR A 77 -8.85 -25.29 -33.38
C THR A 77 -7.98 -24.72 -32.24
N SER A 78 -6.76 -24.27 -32.54
CA SER A 78 -5.78 -23.80 -31.58
C SER A 78 -6.08 -22.35 -31.17
N ALA A 79 -5.79 -22.04 -29.91
CA ALA A 79 -5.94 -20.69 -29.41
C ALA A 79 -4.89 -19.77 -30.04
N ARG A 80 -5.23 -18.50 -30.22
CA ARG A 80 -4.29 -17.43 -30.58
C ARG A 80 -4.46 -16.31 -29.58
N ASN A 81 -3.46 -15.46 -29.45
CA ASN A 81 -3.56 -14.25 -28.63
C ASN A 81 -3.52 -12.99 -29.49
N ILE A 82 -3.92 -11.86 -28.95
CA ILE A 82 -3.62 -10.52 -29.46
C ILE A 82 -3.11 -9.73 -28.28
N GLU A 83 -1.93 -9.13 -28.46
CA GLU A 83 -1.27 -8.37 -27.41
C GLU A 83 -1.04 -6.94 -27.91
N CYS A 84 -1.40 -5.96 -27.09
CA CYS A 84 -1.23 -4.55 -27.41
C CYS A 84 -1.05 -3.73 -26.13
N THR A 85 -0.48 -2.54 -26.27
CA THR A 85 -0.28 -1.60 -25.18
C THR A 85 -0.83 -0.24 -25.61
N HIS A 86 -1.65 0.35 -24.75
CA HIS A 86 -2.23 1.68 -24.96
C HIS A 86 -1.74 2.64 -23.88
N ASN A 87 -1.29 3.82 -24.30
CA ASN A 87 -0.92 4.89 -23.39
C ASN A 87 -2.16 5.70 -23.01
N VAL A 88 -2.28 6.04 -21.73
CA VAL A 88 -3.44 6.73 -21.15
C VAL A 88 -2.96 7.81 -20.19
N ASN A 89 -3.59 8.98 -20.27
CA ASN A 89 -3.40 10.03 -19.29
C ASN A 89 -4.60 10.07 -18.34
N CYS A 90 -4.35 9.84 -17.06
CA CYS A 90 -5.31 10.00 -15.98
C CYS A 90 -5.08 11.36 -15.30
N ILE A 91 -6.15 12.07 -14.97
CA ILE A 91 -6.07 13.35 -14.26
C ILE A 91 -6.67 13.18 -12.87
N MET A 92 -5.82 13.29 -11.86
CA MET A 92 -6.22 13.27 -10.46
C MET A 92 -6.33 14.71 -9.96
N SER A 93 -7.53 15.11 -9.55
CA SER A 93 -7.77 16.45 -9.00
C SER A 93 -7.78 16.38 -7.47
N ALA A 94 -7.05 17.28 -6.82
CA ALA A 94 -7.01 17.40 -5.37
C ALA A 94 -6.69 18.85 -4.99
N ASN A 95 -7.69 19.55 -4.44
CA ASN A 95 -7.52 20.94 -4.02
C ASN A 95 -6.40 21.06 -2.97
N GLY A 96 -5.50 22.01 -3.16
CA GLY A 96 -4.35 22.23 -2.30
C GLY A 96 -3.08 21.49 -2.74
N MET A 97 -3.13 20.72 -3.83
CA MET A 97 -1.96 20.05 -4.39
C MET A 97 -1.00 21.07 -5.01
N LYS A 98 0.30 20.97 -4.69
CA LYS A 98 1.35 21.89 -5.13
C LYS A 98 2.48 21.14 -5.87
N PRO A 99 3.18 21.79 -6.84
CA PRO A 99 4.22 21.13 -7.63
C PRO A 99 5.42 20.56 -6.85
N ASP A 100 5.68 21.07 -5.64
CA ASP A 100 6.76 20.65 -4.74
C ASP A 100 6.36 19.50 -3.80
N MET A 101 5.10 19.04 -3.85
CA MET A 101 4.66 17.87 -3.10
C MET A 101 5.26 16.58 -3.69
N ILE A 102 5.35 15.55 -2.86
CA ILE A 102 5.70 14.20 -3.29
C ILE A 102 4.40 13.42 -3.45
N LEU A 103 4.21 12.74 -4.58
CA LEU A 103 2.98 11.99 -4.87
C LEU A 103 3.28 10.50 -4.96
N SER A 104 2.76 9.72 -4.03
CA SER A 104 2.76 8.26 -4.08
C SER A 104 1.52 7.77 -4.82
N LEU A 105 1.65 6.80 -5.74
CA LEU A 105 0.55 6.35 -6.60
C LEU A 105 0.45 4.84 -6.69
N ASP A 106 -0.79 4.34 -6.69
CA ASP A 106 -1.12 2.99 -7.13
C ASP A 106 -2.12 3.06 -8.30
N ALA A 107 -1.97 2.15 -9.27
CA ALA A 107 -2.87 2.06 -10.41
C ALA A 107 -3.31 0.61 -10.63
N SER A 108 -4.62 0.41 -10.84
CA SER A 108 -5.19 -0.91 -11.11
C SER A 108 -6.29 -0.86 -12.16
N LEU A 109 -6.59 -2.02 -12.76
CA LEU A 109 -7.72 -2.20 -13.68
C LEU A 109 -8.94 -2.73 -12.91
N GLU A 110 -9.95 -1.88 -12.73
CA GLU A 110 -11.22 -2.25 -12.10
C GLU A 110 -12.07 -3.12 -13.04
N LYS A 111 -12.03 -2.83 -14.34
CA LYS A 111 -12.76 -3.57 -15.37
C LYS A 111 -11.97 -3.62 -16.67
N LEU A 112 -12.04 -4.75 -17.36
CA LEU A 112 -11.53 -4.94 -18.71
C LEU A 112 -12.46 -5.90 -19.47
N THR A 113 -12.92 -5.48 -20.64
CA THR A 113 -13.83 -6.25 -21.50
C THR A 113 -13.42 -6.12 -22.95
N ALA A 114 -13.61 -7.20 -23.73
CA ALA A 114 -13.38 -7.22 -25.17
C ALA A 114 -14.60 -7.78 -25.89
N ASN A 115 -15.00 -7.15 -26.98
CA ASN A 115 -16.15 -7.52 -27.80
C ASN A 115 -15.75 -7.61 -29.29
N ILE A 116 -16.25 -8.61 -30.00
CA ILE A 116 -16.01 -8.78 -31.44
C ILE A 116 -16.91 -7.80 -32.20
N ILE A 117 -16.30 -6.91 -33.00
CA ILE A 117 -17.03 -6.07 -33.96
C ILE A 117 -17.23 -6.86 -35.26
N ASN A 118 -16.15 -7.45 -35.77
CA ASN A 118 -16.15 -8.38 -36.90
C ASN A 118 -14.97 -9.35 -36.78
N SER A 119 -14.76 -10.24 -37.76
CA SER A 119 -13.72 -11.27 -37.68
C SER A 119 -12.28 -10.73 -37.57
N ARG A 120 -12.04 -9.45 -37.87
CA ARG A 120 -10.72 -8.78 -37.87
C ARG A 120 -10.66 -7.54 -36.97
N LYS A 121 -11.72 -7.22 -36.23
CA LYS A 121 -11.81 -6.03 -35.39
C LYS A 121 -12.51 -6.31 -34.07
N LEU A 122 -11.87 -5.92 -32.98
CA LEU A 122 -12.35 -6.00 -31.61
C LEU A 122 -12.52 -4.59 -31.03
N ASN A 123 -13.46 -4.42 -30.13
CA ASN A 123 -13.52 -3.28 -29.22
C ASN A 123 -13.08 -3.74 -27.83
N VAL A 124 -12.17 -2.99 -27.21
CA VAL A 124 -11.73 -3.20 -25.83
C VAL A 124 -12.11 -1.99 -25.00
N SER A 125 -12.77 -2.24 -23.88
CA SER A 125 -13.19 -1.23 -22.92
C SER A 125 -12.60 -1.55 -21.54
N CYS A 126 -11.98 -0.57 -20.90
CA CYS A 126 -11.44 -0.74 -19.55
C CYS A 126 -11.65 0.48 -18.64
N ASN A 127 -11.70 0.23 -17.33
CA ASN A 127 -11.74 1.24 -16.30
C ASN A 127 -10.45 1.16 -15.48
N ILE A 128 -9.65 2.23 -15.54
CA ILE A 128 -8.44 2.38 -14.75
C ILE A 128 -8.81 3.16 -13.48
N VAL A 129 -8.30 2.71 -12.33
CA VAL A 129 -8.40 3.43 -11.06
C VAL A 129 -6.98 3.76 -10.62
N CYS A 130 -6.71 5.04 -10.36
CA CYS A 130 -5.47 5.48 -9.76
C CYS A 130 -5.78 6.09 -8.39
N THR A 131 -5.12 5.62 -7.34
CA THR A 131 -5.18 6.20 -6.00
C THR A 131 -3.86 6.90 -5.71
N GLY A 132 -3.93 8.02 -5.01
CA GLY A 132 -2.77 8.86 -4.77
C GLY A 132 -2.73 9.47 -3.38
N GLU A 133 -1.53 9.50 -2.81
CA GLU A 133 -1.22 10.12 -1.53
C GLU A 133 -0.19 11.23 -1.77
N ALA A 134 -0.57 12.48 -1.53
CA ALA A 134 0.31 13.63 -1.69
C ALA A 134 0.86 14.08 -0.34
N TYR A 135 2.17 14.29 -0.33
CA TYR A 135 2.97 14.55 0.84
C TYR A 135 3.65 15.91 0.72
N GLU A 136 3.66 16.67 1.82
CA GLU A 136 4.26 18.01 1.89
C GLU A 136 5.32 18.04 2.99
N SER A 137 6.45 18.70 2.72
CA SER A 137 7.45 18.97 3.74
C SER A 137 6.92 19.96 4.78
N TYR A 138 7.21 19.72 6.05
CA TYR A 138 6.84 20.59 7.16
C TYR A 138 8.00 20.74 8.13
N VAL A 139 7.95 21.83 8.91
CA VAL A 139 8.90 22.09 9.99
C VAL A 139 8.11 22.35 11.27
N ILE A 140 8.44 21.62 12.33
CA ILE A 140 7.97 21.91 13.69
C ILE A 140 9.07 22.68 14.40
N ASP A 141 8.76 23.91 14.76
CA ASP A 141 9.54 24.73 15.67
C ASP A 141 8.92 24.63 17.06
N TYR A 142 9.61 24.02 18.03
CA TYR A 142 9.13 23.90 19.41
C TYR A 142 10.18 24.32 20.42
N ILE A 143 9.73 24.67 21.62
CA ILE A 143 10.58 24.98 22.77
C ILE A 143 10.56 23.74 23.68
N ASP A 144 11.72 23.23 24.06
CA ASP A 144 11.87 22.13 25.03
C ASP A 144 12.50 22.59 26.36
N LEU A 145 13.18 23.73 26.34
CA LEU A 145 13.80 24.33 27.51
C LEU A 145 13.43 25.81 27.64
N ILE A 146 13.05 26.20 28.86
CA ILE A 146 12.96 27.61 29.24
C ILE A 146 13.77 27.86 30.51
N GLU A 147 14.59 28.91 30.46
CA GLU A 147 15.36 29.38 31.61
C GLU A 147 14.83 30.72 32.09
N GLY A 148 14.63 30.85 33.41
CA GLY A 148 14.21 32.08 34.04
C GLY A 148 13.74 31.88 35.47
N ASP A 149 14.00 32.88 36.32
CA ASP A 149 13.65 32.82 37.73
C ASP A 149 12.14 32.67 37.92
N GLY A 150 11.75 31.68 38.72
CA GLY A 150 10.37 31.34 39.01
C GLY A 150 9.55 30.84 37.81
N LEU A 151 10.16 30.48 36.67
CA LEU A 151 9.45 29.81 35.57
C LEU A 151 9.24 28.32 35.89
N LYS A 152 8.09 27.80 35.48
CA LYS A 152 7.72 26.38 35.54
C LYS A 152 7.11 25.99 34.22
N TYR A 153 7.49 24.83 33.69
CA TYR A 153 6.96 24.30 32.44
C TYR A 153 6.64 22.81 32.55
N LYS A 154 5.74 22.35 31.69
CA LYS A 154 5.36 20.95 31.53
C LYS A 154 5.73 20.51 30.11
N THR A 155 6.45 19.41 29.98
CA THR A 155 6.77 18.79 28.69
C THR A 155 5.80 17.65 28.39
N SER A 156 5.70 17.30 27.11
CA SER A 156 4.99 16.10 26.65
C SER A 156 5.95 15.27 25.80
N ASP A 157 6.54 14.23 26.39
CA ASP A 157 7.43 13.32 25.66
C ASP A 157 6.64 12.45 24.68
N VAL A 158 7.07 12.42 23.43
CA VAL A 158 6.44 11.63 22.38
C VAL A 158 7.51 11.04 21.47
N GLU A 159 7.47 9.72 21.34
CA GLU A 159 8.18 8.97 20.32
C GLU A 159 7.24 8.78 19.12
N GLY A 160 7.73 9.10 17.92
CA GLY A 160 6.98 8.95 16.68
C GLY A 160 7.86 8.57 15.49
N LEU A 161 7.21 8.47 14.34
CA LEU A 161 7.82 8.26 13.05
C LEU A 161 7.67 9.52 12.22
N ASN A 162 8.76 9.89 11.56
CA ASN A 162 8.78 10.99 10.64
C ASN A 162 9.16 10.48 9.25
N LEU A 163 8.31 10.70 8.25
CA LEU A 163 8.70 10.44 6.87
C LEU A 163 9.73 11.50 6.49
N VAL A 164 10.94 11.06 6.15
CA VAL A 164 12.06 11.97 5.83
C VAL A 164 12.40 11.96 4.36
N ASP A 165 12.05 10.89 3.64
CA ASP A 165 12.35 10.75 2.22
C ASP A 165 11.39 9.78 1.51
N CYS A 166 11.24 9.95 0.20
CA CYS A 166 10.55 9.03 -0.69
C CYS A 166 11.49 8.63 -1.83
N ILE A 167 11.71 7.32 -1.97
CA ILE A 167 12.65 6.74 -2.93
C ILE A 167 11.88 6.31 -4.18
N GLU A 168 12.39 6.65 -5.35
CA GLU A 168 11.89 6.15 -6.64
C GLU A 168 13.06 5.60 -7.44
N GLU A 169 13.11 4.28 -7.58
CA GLU A 169 14.21 3.58 -8.22
C GLU A 169 13.71 2.61 -9.29
N LYS A 170 14.55 2.35 -10.30
CA LYS A 170 14.21 1.44 -11.40
C LYS A 170 15.22 0.32 -11.51
N LEU A 171 14.70 -0.89 -11.72
CA LEU A 171 15.49 -2.10 -11.86
C LEU A 171 15.07 -2.84 -13.15
N SER A 172 16.03 -3.43 -13.84
CA SER A 172 15.76 -4.30 -15.00
C SER A 172 16.32 -5.69 -14.74
N LEU A 173 15.42 -6.66 -14.59
CA LEU A 173 15.74 -8.08 -14.41
C LEU A 173 15.68 -8.80 -15.76
N SER A 174 16.63 -9.70 -16.02
CA SER A 174 16.61 -10.55 -17.23
C SER A 174 16.99 -11.97 -16.89
N ASP A 175 16.19 -12.93 -17.38
CA ASP A 175 16.41 -14.35 -17.15
C ASP A 175 15.92 -15.17 -18.36
N GLU A 176 16.26 -16.46 -18.39
CA GLU A 176 15.85 -17.40 -19.43
C GLU A 176 15.19 -18.63 -18.80
N ILE A 177 13.91 -18.81 -19.11
CA ILE A 177 13.10 -19.93 -18.64
C ILE A 177 13.19 -21.07 -19.66
N GLU A 178 13.45 -22.28 -19.18
CA GLU A 178 13.36 -23.49 -19.99
C GLU A 178 12.06 -24.26 -19.71
N ILE A 179 11.37 -24.68 -20.77
CA ILE A 179 10.19 -25.55 -20.67
C ILE A 179 10.64 -26.94 -20.20
N PRO A 180 10.10 -27.46 -19.08
CA PRO A 180 10.53 -28.75 -18.53
C PRO A 180 10.39 -29.91 -19.53
N SER A 181 11.30 -30.88 -19.46
CA SER A 181 11.33 -32.04 -20.37
C SER A 181 10.03 -32.84 -20.41
N GLY A 182 9.28 -32.88 -19.30
CA GLY A 182 7.97 -33.52 -19.18
C GLY A 182 6.81 -32.79 -19.85
N LYS A 183 7.04 -31.62 -20.48
CA LYS A 183 6.05 -30.88 -21.26
C LYS A 183 6.51 -30.72 -22.70
N SER A 184 5.57 -30.81 -23.64
CA SER A 184 5.86 -30.57 -25.06
C SER A 184 6.40 -29.17 -25.33
N SER A 185 7.18 -29.02 -26.41
CA SER A 185 7.73 -27.72 -26.84
C SER A 185 6.62 -26.75 -27.26
N ALA A 186 6.91 -25.44 -27.19
CA ALA A 186 5.90 -24.41 -27.47
C ALA A 186 5.85 -24.04 -28.95
N GLU A 187 4.66 -24.08 -29.57
CA GLU A 187 4.42 -23.48 -30.88
C GLU A 187 4.47 -21.93 -30.77
N CYS A 188 3.67 -21.40 -29.84
CA CYS A 188 3.56 -19.97 -29.53
C CYS A 188 3.07 -19.74 -28.10
N ILE A 189 3.43 -18.57 -27.54
CA ILE A 189 2.95 -18.11 -26.24
C ILE A 189 1.56 -17.48 -26.41
N LEU A 190 0.63 -17.83 -25.52
CA LEU A 190 -0.73 -17.26 -25.48
C LEU A 190 -0.84 -16.19 -24.39
N GLU A 191 -0.16 -16.39 -23.27
CA GLU A 191 -0.12 -15.47 -22.14
C GLU A 191 1.16 -15.70 -21.34
N ILE A 192 1.81 -14.62 -20.93
CA ILE A 192 2.95 -14.67 -20.02
C ILE A 192 2.91 -13.47 -19.08
N LYS A 193 3.05 -13.71 -17.78
CA LYS A 193 2.89 -12.67 -16.75
C LYS A 193 3.91 -12.83 -15.64
N PRO A 194 4.69 -11.78 -15.32
CA PRO A 194 5.47 -11.74 -14.09
C PRO A 194 4.59 -11.30 -12.92
N VAL A 195 4.77 -11.94 -11.77
CA VAL A 195 4.18 -11.51 -10.49
C VAL A 195 5.28 -11.57 -9.43
N PHE A 196 5.52 -10.45 -8.75
CA PHE A 196 6.42 -10.42 -7.61
C PHE A 196 5.73 -10.99 -6.37
N THR A 197 6.37 -11.91 -5.69
CA THR A 197 5.88 -12.52 -4.44
C THR A 197 6.97 -12.53 -3.38
N ASP A 198 6.56 -12.55 -2.11
CA ASP A 198 7.45 -12.68 -0.96
C ASP A 198 8.55 -11.60 -0.89
N MET A 199 8.21 -10.38 -1.32
CA MET A 199 9.14 -9.25 -1.33
C MET A 199 9.41 -8.75 0.10
N ASP A 200 10.66 -8.90 0.54
CA ASP A 200 11.23 -8.40 1.77
C ASP A 200 12.32 -7.36 1.47
N ILE A 201 12.35 -6.29 2.26
CA ILE A 201 13.28 -5.17 2.06
C ILE A 201 14.00 -4.93 3.36
N LYS A 202 15.33 -5.04 3.31
CA LYS A 202 16.18 -4.78 4.47
C LYS A 202 17.03 -3.55 4.22
N ASN A 203 16.85 -2.55 5.07
CA ASN A 203 17.73 -1.40 5.13
C ASN A 203 19.13 -1.86 5.60
N ALA A 204 20.17 -1.36 4.94
CA ALA A 204 21.57 -1.65 5.24
C ALA A 204 22.43 -0.37 5.20
N GLY A 205 21.85 0.80 5.50
CA GLY A 205 22.55 2.08 5.63
C GLY A 205 23.10 2.59 4.30
N GLY A 206 22.44 3.59 3.72
CA GLY A 206 22.81 4.11 2.40
C GLY A 206 22.47 3.18 1.22
N LYS A 207 21.92 1.99 1.50
CA LYS A 207 21.47 0.98 0.54
C LYS A 207 20.35 0.15 1.16
N PHE A 208 19.49 -0.44 0.34
CA PHE A 208 18.56 -1.48 0.78
C PHE A 208 18.67 -2.72 -0.10
N VAL A 209 18.51 -3.88 0.53
CA VAL A 209 18.56 -5.20 -0.12
C VAL A 209 17.13 -5.66 -0.36
N LEU A 210 16.76 -5.79 -1.63
CA LEU A 210 15.48 -6.30 -2.08
C LEU A 210 15.58 -7.82 -2.29
N ARG A 211 14.78 -8.58 -1.55
CA ARG A 211 14.71 -10.05 -1.66
C ARG A 211 13.29 -10.50 -1.93
N GLY A 212 13.12 -11.50 -2.77
CA GLY A 212 11.81 -12.11 -3.01
C GLY A 212 11.86 -12.95 -4.27
N ASN A 213 10.73 -13.14 -4.93
CA ASN A 213 10.61 -13.98 -6.12
C ASN A 213 9.83 -13.30 -7.24
N VAL A 214 10.22 -13.54 -8.48
CA VAL A 214 9.39 -13.30 -9.67
C VAL A 214 8.82 -14.63 -10.14
N ASN A 215 7.51 -14.76 -10.00
CA ASN A 215 6.75 -15.87 -10.54
C ASN A 215 6.25 -15.54 -11.94
N VAL A 216 6.83 -16.19 -12.95
CA VAL A 216 6.44 -16.02 -14.35
C VAL A 216 5.47 -17.13 -14.75
N THR A 217 4.19 -16.79 -14.80
CA THR A 217 3.13 -17.67 -15.29
C THR A 217 3.09 -17.65 -16.81
N THR A 218 3.16 -18.81 -17.45
CA THR A 218 3.16 -18.95 -18.93
C THR A 218 2.08 -19.93 -19.38
N VAL A 219 1.24 -19.50 -20.31
CA VAL A 219 0.27 -20.32 -21.07
C VAL A 219 0.69 -20.34 -22.53
N TYR A 220 0.79 -21.51 -23.14
CA TYR A 220 1.28 -21.66 -24.52
C TYR A 220 0.60 -22.82 -25.26
N ASN A 221 0.57 -22.74 -26.59
CA ASN A 221 0.21 -23.88 -27.43
C ASN A 221 1.39 -24.84 -27.57
N SER A 222 1.16 -26.12 -27.33
CA SER A 222 2.12 -27.18 -27.62
C SER A 222 2.29 -27.41 -29.13
N THR A 223 3.48 -27.84 -29.55
CA THR A 223 3.73 -28.39 -30.89
C THR A 223 3.08 -29.75 -31.11
N SER A 224 2.85 -30.51 -30.04
CA SER A 224 2.09 -31.75 -30.05
C SER A 224 0.60 -31.47 -29.93
N ASP A 225 -0.17 -31.83 -30.96
CA ASP A 225 -1.63 -31.67 -31.00
C ASP A 225 -2.35 -32.50 -29.90
N SER A 226 -1.73 -33.57 -29.38
CA SER A 226 -2.29 -34.34 -28.26
C SER A 226 -2.28 -33.57 -26.94
N ASP A 227 -1.26 -32.73 -26.77
CA ASP A 227 -1.01 -32.03 -25.53
C ASP A 227 -1.72 -30.68 -25.49
N GLY A 228 -2.07 -30.11 -26.65
CA GLY A 228 -2.86 -28.88 -26.73
C GLY A 228 -2.26 -27.71 -25.93
N ILE A 229 -3.08 -27.00 -25.17
CA ILE A 229 -2.62 -25.84 -24.38
C ILE A 229 -1.95 -26.31 -23.08
N GLN A 230 -0.78 -25.77 -22.81
CA GLN A 230 0.02 -26.01 -21.61
C GLN A 230 0.07 -24.77 -20.70
N TYR A 231 0.22 -25.02 -19.41
CA TYR A 231 0.39 -24.01 -18.36
C TYR A 231 1.61 -24.33 -17.52
N MET A 232 2.47 -23.37 -17.20
CA MET A 232 3.58 -23.52 -16.26
C MET A 232 3.83 -22.24 -15.45
N VAL A 233 4.46 -22.39 -14.29
CA VAL A 233 4.94 -21.28 -13.46
C VAL A 233 6.42 -21.52 -13.21
N ASN A 234 7.22 -20.48 -13.37
CA ASN A 234 8.64 -20.49 -13.08
C ASN A 234 8.93 -19.43 -12.03
N GLU A 235 9.66 -19.81 -11.00
CA GLU A 235 10.07 -18.94 -9.91
C GLU A 235 11.54 -18.56 -10.11
N THR A 236 11.82 -17.27 -10.26
CA THR A 236 13.18 -16.71 -10.30
C THR A 236 13.40 -15.91 -9.01
N PRO A 237 14.39 -16.26 -8.17
CA PRO A 237 14.70 -15.48 -6.98
C PRO A 237 15.29 -14.12 -7.33
N VAL A 238 14.87 -13.09 -6.60
CA VAL A 238 15.37 -11.72 -6.67
C VAL A 238 16.22 -11.44 -5.45
N ASN A 239 17.43 -10.92 -5.65
CA ASN A 239 18.32 -10.47 -4.57
C ASN A 239 19.16 -9.30 -5.09
N GLU A 240 18.55 -8.11 -5.13
CA GLU A 240 19.14 -6.91 -5.69
C GLU A 240 19.48 -5.91 -4.59
N ILE A 241 20.51 -5.11 -4.83
CA ILE A 241 20.92 -4.02 -3.95
C ILE A 241 20.58 -2.72 -4.66
N VAL A 242 19.81 -1.87 -4.00
CA VAL A 242 19.46 -0.55 -4.50
C VAL A 242 20.14 0.49 -3.63
N ASP A 243 20.85 1.41 -4.28
CA ASP A 243 21.57 2.48 -3.60
C ASP A 243 20.58 3.56 -3.13
N SER A 244 20.72 3.99 -1.88
CA SER A 244 19.86 4.99 -1.26
C SER A 244 20.65 5.79 -0.24
N PRO A 245 21.61 6.62 -0.70
CA PRO A 245 22.72 7.13 0.11
C PRO A 245 22.30 8.03 1.29
N TYR A 246 21.07 8.53 1.28
CA TYR A 246 20.54 9.46 2.30
C TYR A 246 19.78 8.75 3.43
N VAL A 247 19.64 7.42 3.36
CA VAL A 247 18.88 6.64 4.35
C VAL A 247 19.81 6.16 5.47
N SER A 248 19.48 6.54 6.71
CA SER A 248 20.18 6.09 7.92
C SER A 248 19.94 4.60 8.17
N GLU A 249 20.88 3.91 8.84
CA GLU A 249 20.79 2.46 9.11
C GLU A 249 19.59 2.11 10.02
N ASP A 250 19.23 3.01 10.94
CA ASP A 250 18.11 2.85 11.88
C ASP A 250 16.75 3.24 11.27
N ALA A 251 16.73 3.77 10.04
CA ALA A 251 15.49 4.15 9.37
C ALA A 251 14.62 2.92 9.07
N VAL A 252 13.32 3.08 9.26
CA VAL A 252 12.31 2.13 8.82
C VAL A 252 12.00 2.44 7.36
N VAL A 253 12.42 1.56 6.46
CA VAL A 253 12.18 1.70 5.02
C VAL A 253 11.03 0.80 4.62
N ASP A 254 10.11 1.36 3.87
CA ASP A 254 8.93 0.66 3.40
C ASP A 254 8.79 0.86 1.89
N CYS A 255 9.13 -0.15 1.09
CA CYS A 255 9.01 -0.05 -0.36
C CYS A 255 8.03 -1.04 -0.98
N GLU A 256 7.67 -0.66 -2.18
CA GLU A 256 6.68 -1.26 -3.04
C GLU A 256 7.31 -1.53 -4.39
N VAL A 257 7.00 -2.69 -4.97
CA VAL A 257 7.59 -3.13 -6.23
C VAL A 257 6.47 -3.36 -7.22
N SER A 258 6.58 -2.79 -8.41
CA SER A 258 5.60 -2.94 -9.49
C SER A 258 6.29 -3.18 -10.83
N VAL A 259 5.63 -3.93 -11.72
CA VAL A 259 6.16 -4.20 -13.05
C VAL A 259 5.82 -3.02 -13.96
N SER A 260 6.83 -2.32 -14.44
CA SER A 260 6.64 -1.17 -15.33
C SER A 260 6.55 -1.58 -16.79
N ASN A 261 7.34 -2.58 -17.19
CA ASN A 261 7.36 -3.14 -18.53
C ASN A 261 7.86 -4.60 -18.51
N PHE A 262 7.38 -5.44 -19.42
CA PHE A 262 7.78 -6.85 -19.49
C PHE A 262 7.81 -7.36 -20.92
N ASN A 263 9.00 -7.72 -21.40
CA ASN A 263 9.24 -8.21 -22.75
C ASN A 263 9.77 -9.64 -22.73
N TYR A 264 9.42 -10.42 -23.74
CA TYR A 264 9.86 -11.82 -23.85
C TYR A 264 10.11 -12.23 -25.31
N ILE A 265 10.94 -13.24 -25.49
CA ILE A 265 11.27 -13.85 -26.78
C ILE A 265 11.29 -15.37 -26.60
N LEU A 266 10.46 -16.08 -27.38
CA LEU A 266 10.49 -17.54 -27.48
C LEU A 266 11.59 -17.97 -28.46
N LYS A 267 12.49 -18.83 -28.01
CA LYS A 267 13.67 -19.32 -28.74
C LYS A 267 13.69 -20.84 -28.80
N GLU A 268 14.32 -21.33 -29.85
CA GLU A 268 14.66 -22.75 -30.02
C GLU A 268 15.79 -23.15 -29.08
N ASN A 269 15.78 -24.39 -28.59
CA ASN A 269 16.87 -25.07 -27.91
C ASN A 269 17.90 -25.60 -28.94
N PRO A 270 19.00 -26.25 -28.53
CA PRO A 270 19.99 -26.78 -29.48
C PRO A 270 19.44 -27.86 -30.43
N GLU A 271 18.31 -28.47 -30.08
CA GLU A 271 17.61 -29.49 -30.88
C GLU A 271 16.63 -28.87 -31.90
N GLY A 272 16.53 -27.53 -31.95
CA GLY A 272 15.61 -26.80 -32.84
C GLY A 272 14.18 -26.69 -32.29
N GLU A 273 13.94 -27.12 -31.04
CA GLU A 273 12.62 -27.05 -30.41
C GLU A 273 12.45 -25.76 -29.62
N LYS A 274 11.35 -25.04 -29.83
CA LYS A 274 11.00 -23.82 -29.09
C LYS A 274 10.72 -24.12 -27.60
N ARG A 275 11.77 -24.13 -26.78
CA ARG A 275 11.71 -24.46 -25.34
C ARG A 275 12.32 -23.40 -24.43
N ARG A 276 12.91 -22.33 -24.96
CA ARG A 276 13.52 -21.28 -24.14
C ARG A 276 12.75 -19.98 -24.26
N ILE A 277 12.39 -19.37 -23.13
CA ILE A 277 11.72 -18.08 -23.06
C ILE A 277 12.67 -17.12 -22.35
N LYS A 278 13.33 -16.26 -23.14
CA LYS A 278 14.14 -15.18 -22.58
C LYS A 278 13.24 -13.99 -22.29
N TYR A 279 13.30 -13.43 -21.09
CA TYR A 279 12.51 -12.25 -20.75
C TYR A 279 13.36 -11.13 -20.13
N THR A 280 12.83 -9.91 -20.20
CA THR A 280 13.31 -8.73 -19.50
C THR A 280 12.12 -8.09 -18.80
N CYS A 281 12.23 -7.90 -17.49
CA CYS A 281 11.22 -7.32 -16.61
C CYS A 281 11.79 -6.02 -16.04
N ASP A 282 11.23 -4.89 -16.47
CA ASP A 282 11.50 -3.59 -15.88
C ASP A 282 10.56 -3.38 -14.69
N VAL A 283 11.12 -2.86 -13.61
CA VAL A 283 10.53 -2.84 -12.28
C VAL A 283 10.69 -1.45 -11.70
N ASP A 284 9.59 -0.86 -11.25
CA ASP A 284 9.61 0.39 -10.49
C ASP A 284 9.52 0.06 -9.00
N ILE A 285 10.39 0.70 -8.22
CA ILE A 285 10.49 0.58 -6.76
C ILE A 285 10.14 1.93 -6.16
N GLU A 286 9.08 1.96 -5.35
CA GLU A 286 8.67 3.16 -4.63
C GLU A 286 8.81 2.93 -3.11
N GLY A 287 9.65 3.71 -2.44
CA GLY A 287 9.97 3.58 -1.02
C GLY A 287 9.57 4.80 -0.20
N LYS A 288 9.13 4.57 1.04
CA LYS A 288 8.89 5.59 2.07
C LYS A 288 9.89 5.36 3.21
N VAL A 289 10.68 6.38 3.55
CA VAL A 289 11.75 6.30 4.56
C VAL A 289 11.32 7.01 5.83
N PHE A 290 11.20 6.27 6.93
CA PHE A 290 10.80 6.82 8.21
C PHE A 290 11.94 6.80 9.21
N GLU A 291 12.18 7.94 9.87
CA GLU A 291 13.08 8.01 11.01
C GLU A 291 12.30 8.07 12.32
N ARG A 292 12.86 7.41 13.35
CA ARG A 292 12.33 7.50 14.70
C ARG A 292 12.69 8.85 15.28
N ILE A 293 11.70 9.60 15.74
CA ILE A 293 11.91 10.88 16.38
C ILE A 293 11.37 10.87 17.80
N ASN A 294 12.17 11.39 18.72
CA ASN A 294 11.77 11.69 20.09
C ASN A 294 11.70 13.21 20.21
N ILE A 295 10.51 13.73 20.54
CA ILE A 295 10.31 15.14 20.82
C ILE A 295 9.72 15.32 22.21
N SER A 296 10.18 16.36 22.91
CA SER A 296 9.73 16.71 24.26
C SER A 296 9.26 18.16 24.31
N PRO A 297 8.27 18.56 23.48
CA PRO A 297 7.80 19.93 23.47
C PRO A 297 7.21 20.35 24.82
N ILE A 298 7.49 21.59 25.20
CA ILE A 298 6.77 22.26 26.29
C ILE A 298 5.31 22.45 25.85
N CYS A 299 4.37 21.87 26.60
CA CYS A 299 2.94 21.99 26.33
C CYS A 299 2.26 23.05 27.20
N ASP A 300 2.87 23.43 28.33
CA ASP A 300 2.36 24.50 29.18
C ASP A 300 3.47 25.21 29.97
N VAL A 301 3.29 26.49 30.26
CA VAL A 301 4.22 27.34 31.01
C VAL A 301 3.47 28.26 31.97
N TYR A 302 4.00 28.44 33.18
CA TYR A 302 3.60 29.51 34.09
C TYR A 302 4.79 30.04 34.91
N SER A 303 4.58 31.13 35.65
CA SER A 303 5.56 31.63 36.63
C SER A 303 4.93 31.82 37.99
N VAL A 304 5.72 31.58 39.04
CA VAL A 304 5.36 31.88 40.42
C VAL A 304 5.46 33.38 40.75
N CYS A 305 6.26 34.15 39.99
CA CYS A 305 6.55 35.55 40.32
C CYS A 305 6.18 36.54 39.21
N ASN A 306 6.05 36.08 37.96
CA ASN A 306 5.76 36.94 36.80
C ASN A 306 4.43 36.60 36.13
N ASP A 307 3.86 37.56 35.42
CA ASP A 307 2.76 37.29 34.49
C ASP A 307 3.34 36.88 33.13
N ILE A 308 2.82 35.79 32.57
CA ILE A 308 3.26 35.22 31.28
C ILE A 308 2.10 35.23 30.29
N GLU A 309 2.39 35.64 29.07
CA GLU A 309 1.56 35.39 27.90
C GLU A 309 2.21 34.30 27.05
N MET A 310 1.45 33.29 26.63
CA MET A 310 1.93 32.22 25.76
C MET A 310 1.06 32.08 24.52
N LYS A 311 1.70 31.71 23.41
CA LYS A 311 1.03 31.25 22.20
C LYS A 311 1.33 29.78 22.00
N THR A 312 0.26 29.00 21.87
CA THR A 312 0.35 27.58 21.55
C THR A 312 0.11 27.36 20.07
N ASP A 313 0.67 26.27 19.57
CA ASP A 313 0.43 25.74 18.22
C ASP A 313 0.19 24.23 18.33
N LYS A 314 -0.25 23.62 17.23
CA LYS A 314 -0.55 22.19 17.18
C LYS A 314 0.17 21.53 16.02
N CYS A 315 0.73 20.35 16.26
CA CYS A 315 1.25 19.49 15.22
C CYS A 315 0.65 18.08 15.33
N HIS A 316 0.73 17.35 14.23
CA HIS A 316 0.33 15.95 14.15
C HIS A 316 1.59 15.13 13.95
N LEU A 317 1.79 14.13 14.81
CA LEU A 317 2.92 13.22 14.73
C LEU A 317 2.41 11.81 14.50
N ASP A 318 2.97 11.14 13.48
CA ASP A 318 2.68 9.74 13.26
C ASP A 318 3.41 8.89 14.30
N LEU A 319 2.73 7.89 14.83
CA LEU A 319 3.20 6.95 15.83
C LEU A 319 3.42 5.59 15.17
N PHE A 320 4.21 4.74 15.83
CA PHE A 320 4.27 3.33 15.52
C PHE A 320 2.87 2.73 15.63
N GLY A 321 2.34 2.27 14.50
CA GLY A 321 1.25 1.31 14.53
C GLY A 321 1.75 -0.10 14.22
N LYS A 322 0.83 -0.96 13.81
CA LYS A 322 1.09 -2.37 13.57
C LYS A 322 1.48 -2.60 12.10
N ASN A 323 2.50 -3.42 11.85
CA ASN A 323 2.81 -3.95 10.53
C ASN A 323 2.60 -5.47 10.60
N GLU A 324 1.49 -5.94 10.05
CA GLU A 324 1.06 -7.34 10.13
C GLU A 324 1.04 -7.93 8.72
N ALA A 325 1.51 -9.17 8.58
CA ALA A 325 1.30 -9.96 7.37
C ALA A 325 0.58 -11.26 7.75
N GLY A 326 -0.26 -11.76 6.85
CA GLY A 326 -1.04 -12.96 7.09
C GLY A 326 -1.64 -13.55 5.84
N GLN A 327 -2.42 -14.62 6.02
CA GLN A 327 -3.04 -15.38 4.93
C GLN A 327 -4.53 -15.61 5.21
N ILE A 328 -5.35 -15.45 4.18
CA ILE A 328 -6.77 -15.81 4.17
C ILE A 328 -6.92 -17.02 3.25
N ARG A 329 -7.47 -18.12 3.76
CA ARG A 329 -7.68 -19.36 3.00
C ARG A 329 -9.15 -19.53 2.67
N LEU A 330 -9.45 -19.60 1.38
CA LEU A 330 -10.81 -19.70 0.85
C LEU A 330 -10.96 -21.00 0.05
N ARG A 331 -12.16 -21.57 0.11
CA ARG A 331 -12.54 -22.77 -0.65
C ARG A 331 -13.87 -22.49 -1.32
N GLU A 332 -13.87 -22.50 -2.65
CA GLU A 332 -15.02 -22.14 -3.47
C GLU A 332 -15.23 -23.16 -4.58
N VAL A 333 -16.41 -23.15 -5.21
CA VAL A 333 -16.73 -24.06 -6.32
C VAL A 333 -17.10 -23.25 -7.56
N ILE A 334 -16.37 -23.51 -8.65
CA ILE A 334 -16.71 -23.01 -9.98
C ILE A 334 -17.55 -24.07 -10.68
N THR A 335 -18.74 -23.68 -11.15
CA THR A 335 -19.59 -24.52 -12.00
C THR A 335 -19.54 -24.01 -13.44
N THR A 336 -19.40 -24.90 -14.40
CA THR A 336 -19.33 -24.57 -15.84
C THR A 336 -20.66 -24.03 -16.40
N GLY A 337 -21.76 -24.26 -15.68
CA GLY A 337 -23.09 -23.77 -16.02
C GLY A 337 -23.61 -24.42 -17.30
N ASN A 338 -23.99 -23.60 -18.29
CA ASN A 338 -24.49 -24.09 -19.59
C ASN A 338 -23.38 -24.51 -20.56
N LYS A 339 -22.11 -24.50 -20.14
CA LYS A 339 -20.99 -24.95 -20.98
C LYS A 339 -20.86 -26.46 -20.91
N LYS A 340 -20.17 -27.02 -21.91
CA LYS A 340 -19.89 -28.45 -21.98
C LYS A 340 -19.01 -28.91 -20.80
N ASP A 341 -19.18 -30.18 -20.44
CA ASP A 341 -18.41 -30.88 -19.40
C ASP A 341 -16.90 -30.73 -19.61
N ILE A 342 -16.17 -30.71 -18.51
CA ILE A 342 -14.72 -30.58 -18.41
C ILE A 342 -14.07 -31.91 -18.79
N GLN A 343 -13.26 -31.91 -19.84
CA GLN A 343 -12.39 -33.03 -20.18
C GLN A 343 -10.99 -32.84 -19.56
N ARG A 344 -10.48 -31.60 -19.59
CA ARG A 344 -9.15 -31.27 -19.06
C ARG A 344 -9.10 -29.82 -18.60
N ILE A 345 -8.58 -29.58 -17.39
CA ILE A 345 -8.27 -28.23 -16.90
C ILE A 345 -6.94 -27.77 -17.49
N ILE A 346 -6.90 -26.57 -18.04
CA ILE A 346 -5.69 -25.94 -18.57
C ILE A 346 -5.02 -25.11 -17.48
N CYS A 347 -5.77 -24.18 -16.88
CA CYS A 347 -5.31 -23.39 -15.74
C CYS A 347 -6.47 -22.86 -14.92
N VAL A 348 -6.21 -22.61 -13.64
CA VAL A 348 -7.08 -21.86 -12.74
C VAL A 348 -6.27 -20.68 -12.22
N ASN A 349 -6.80 -19.48 -12.39
CA ASN A 349 -6.21 -18.26 -11.85
C ASN A 349 -7.22 -17.57 -10.93
N ALA A 350 -6.72 -16.81 -9.97
CA ALA A 350 -7.56 -15.97 -9.13
C ALA A 350 -6.90 -14.60 -8.94
N LYS A 351 -7.73 -13.56 -8.81
CA LYS A 351 -7.32 -12.23 -8.34
C LYS A 351 -8.11 -11.92 -7.07
N SER A 352 -7.48 -11.27 -6.11
CA SER A 352 -8.13 -10.81 -4.88
C SER A 352 -8.32 -9.29 -4.99
N LEU A 353 -9.58 -8.84 -4.85
CA LEU A 353 -9.94 -7.42 -4.89
C LEU A 353 -10.56 -7.05 -3.55
N VAL A 354 -10.01 -6.07 -2.86
CA VAL A 354 -10.58 -5.53 -1.63
C VAL A 354 -11.44 -4.33 -1.98
N ASP A 355 -12.72 -4.41 -1.66
CA ASP A 355 -13.70 -3.37 -2.01
C ASP A 355 -13.75 -2.29 -0.92
N LYS A 356 -13.77 -2.71 0.36
CA LYS A 356 -13.87 -1.81 1.51
C LYS A 356 -13.18 -2.40 2.74
N ILE A 357 -12.63 -1.50 3.55
CA ILE A 357 -12.09 -1.81 4.88
C ILE A 357 -12.89 -1.01 5.90
N TYR A 358 -13.48 -1.70 6.87
CA TYR A 358 -14.19 -1.09 7.99
C TYR A 358 -13.32 -1.13 9.24
N LYS A 359 -13.31 0.00 9.95
CA LYS A 359 -12.59 0.15 11.20
C LYS A 359 -13.52 -0.15 12.38
N ASP A 360 -13.12 -1.10 13.22
CA ASP A 360 -13.66 -1.31 14.55
C ASP A 360 -12.64 -0.84 15.61
N SER A 361 -12.95 -0.94 16.90
CA SER A 361 -12.11 -0.46 18.02
C SER A 361 -10.69 -1.05 18.05
N SER A 362 -10.49 -2.29 17.60
CA SER A 362 -9.18 -2.96 17.55
C SER A 362 -8.92 -3.80 16.29
N GLN A 363 -9.89 -3.86 15.37
CA GLN A 363 -9.83 -4.72 14.19
C GLN A 363 -10.17 -3.95 12.92
N LEU A 364 -9.53 -4.36 11.83
CA LEU A 364 -9.87 -3.95 10.48
C LEU A 364 -10.63 -5.10 9.80
N LYS A 365 -11.89 -4.84 9.45
CA LYS A 365 -12.75 -5.78 8.73
C LYS A 365 -12.62 -5.55 7.23
N LEU A 366 -12.06 -6.53 6.54
CA LEU A 366 -11.82 -6.52 5.10
C LEU A 366 -13.00 -7.18 4.38
N ASN A 367 -13.64 -6.43 3.50
CA ASN A 367 -14.65 -6.95 2.59
C ASN A 367 -14.11 -6.88 1.16
N GLY A 368 -14.09 -8.01 0.48
CA GLY A 368 -13.61 -8.10 -0.89
C GLY A 368 -14.22 -9.25 -1.66
N ARG A 369 -13.68 -9.50 -2.84
CA ARG A 369 -14.07 -10.62 -3.70
C ARG A 369 -12.86 -11.28 -4.34
N ILE A 370 -12.95 -12.59 -4.49
CA ILE A 370 -12.05 -13.38 -5.32
C ILE A 370 -12.67 -13.49 -6.70
N VAL A 371 -11.95 -13.02 -7.70
CA VAL A 371 -12.31 -13.19 -9.11
C VAL A 371 -11.50 -14.36 -9.64
N ALA A 372 -12.13 -15.52 -9.74
CA ALA A 372 -11.51 -16.74 -10.23
C ALA A 372 -11.84 -16.97 -11.71
N GLU A 373 -10.88 -17.52 -12.44
CA GLU A 373 -11.00 -17.80 -13.86
C GLU A 373 -10.47 -19.21 -14.17
N LEU A 374 -11.37 -20.07 -14.66
CA LEU A 374 -11.11 -21.45 -15.02
C LEU A 374 -11.07 -21.59 -16.55
N MET A 375 -9.89 -21.85 -17.09
CA MET A 375 -9.71 -22.22 -18.49
C MET A 375 -9.60 -23.74 -18.62
N TYR A 376 -10.39 -24.32 -19.51
CA TYR A 376 -10.46 -25.77 -19.68
C TYR A 376 -10.83 -26.17 -21.10
N GLN A 377 -10.49 -27.40 -21.46
CA GLN A 377 -10.94 -28.07 -22.67
C GLN A 377 -12.15 -28.92 -22.33
N SER A 378 -13.25 -28.72 -23.07
CA SER A 378 -14.48 -29.46 -22.85
C SER A 378 -14.49 -30.81 -23.56
N VAL A 379 -15.43 -31.68 -23.19
CA VAL A 379 -15.77 -32.87 -23.98
C VAL A 379 -16.15 -32.41 -25.40
N GLY A 380 -15.43 -32.89 -26.41
CA GLY A 380 -15.51 -32.37 -27.79
C GLY A 380 -14.40 -31.40 -28.18
N ASN A 381 -13.36 -31.26 -27.36
CA ASN A 381 -12.14 -30.48 -27.62
C ASN A 381 -12.34 -28.97 -27.81
N GLU A 382 -13.46 -28.40 -27.36
CA GLU A 382 -13.68 -26.95 -27.42
C GLU A 382 -12.98 -26.26 -26.25
N LEU A 383 -12.32 -25.14 -26.54
CA LEU A 383 -11.72 -24.30 -25.53
C LEU A 383 -12.79 -23.44 -24.83
N CYS A 384 -12.83 -23.54 -23.51
CA CYS A 384 -13.79 -22.86 -22.66
C CYS A 384 -13.09 -22.09 -21.54
N ASN A 385 -13.74 -21.02 -21.08
CA ASN A 385 -13.30 -20.21 -19.94
C ASN A 385 -14.50 -19.83 -19.09
N VAL A 386 -14.44 -19.97 -17.77
CA VAL A 386 -15.51 -19.58 -16.84
C VAL A 386 -14.92 -18.62 -15.81
N LYS A 387 -15.54 -17.44 -15.70
CA LYS A 387 -15.21 -16.44 -14.69
C LYS A 387 -16.27 -16.47 -13.59
N SER A 388 -15.84 -16.56 -12.34
CA SER A 388 -16.71 -16.59 -11.17
C SER A 388 -16.18 -15.64 -10.10
N GLU A 389 -17.10 -14.99 -9.37
CA GLU A 389 -16.76 -14.04 -8.32
C GLU A 389 -17.31 -14.54 -6.99
N PHE A 390 -16.45 -14.59 -5.97
CA PHE A 390 -16.78 -15.10 -4.64
C PHE A 390 -16.49 -14.02 -3.61
N PRO A 391 -17.49 -13.50 -2.87
CA PRO A 391 -17.23 -12.52 -1.82
C PRO A 391 -16.50 -13.19 -0.64
N PHE A 392 -15.60 -12.45 -0.01
CA PHE A 392 -14.96 -12.89 1.23
C PHE A 392 -14.97 -11.77 2.27
N GLU A 393 -14.96 -12.18 3.53
CA GLU A 393 -14.85 -11.32 4.69
C GLU A 393 -13.73 -11.84 5.59
N SER A 394 -12.89 -10.93 6.09
CA SER A 394 -11.82 -11.28 7.03
C SER A 394 -11.59 -10.18 8.05
N PHE A 395 -11.04 -10.55 9.19
CA PHE A 395 -10.74 -9.64 10.30
C PHE A 395 -9.24 -9.67 10.55
N ILE A 396 -8.63 -8.50 10.53
CA ILE A 396 -7.22 -8.30 10.84
C ILE A 396 -7.14 -7.58 12.18
N ASP A 397 -6.39 -8.15 13.12
CA ASP A 397 -6.01 -7.45 14.34
C ASP A 397 -5.01 -6.34 13.99
N ALA A 398 -5.42 -5.11 14.23
CA ALA A 398 -4.70 -3.90 13.84
C ALA A 398 -4.12 -3.16 15.06
N GLY A 399 -4.22 -3.74 16.27
CA GLY A 399 -3.83 -3.10 17.52
C GLY A 399 -4.78 -2.00 17.95
N GLU A 400 -4.29 -1.05 18.75
CA GLU A 400 -5.08 0.11 19.18
C GLU A 400 -5.29 1.08 18.02
N LEU A 401 -6.56 1.41 17.77
CA LEU A 401 -6.96 2.29 16.68
C LEU A 401 -7.50 3.61 17.26
N HIS A 402 -6.74 4.70 17.07
CA HIS A 402 -7.11 6.06 17.51
C HIS A 402 -8.04 6.77 16.52
N GLU A 403 -8.57 7.95 16.84
CA GLU A 403 -9.43 8.71 15.92
C GLU A 403 -8.77 8.92 14.54
N TYR A 404 -7.50 9.32 14.55
CA TYR A 404 -6.68 9.56 13.35
C TYR A 404 -5.78 8.38 13.01
N THR A 405 -6.36 7.20 12.76
CA THR A 405 -5.61 6.04 12.24
C THR A 405 -5.68 5.97 10.72
N ASN A 406 -4.51 5.93 10.09
CA ASN A 406 -4.34 5.59 8.68
C ASN A 406 -3.90 4.13 8.55
N TYR A 407 -4.29 3.48 7.45
CA TYR A 407 -3.81 2.15 7.11
C TYR A 407 -3.56 2.01 5.62
N GLU A 408 -2.63 1.13 5.28
CA GLU A 408 -2.27 0.74 3.91
C GLU A 408 -2.33 -0.79 3.84
N LEU A 409 -3.16 -1.33 2.94
CA LEU A 409 -3.34 -2.76 2.73
C LEU A 409 -2.82 -3.14 1.36
N LYS A 410 -2.03 -4.21 1.34
CA LYS A 410 -1.69 -4.95 0.13
C LYS A 410 -2.19 -6.37 0.24
N ASN A 411 -2.71 -6.90 -0.86
CA ASN A 411 -3.16 -8.27 -0.95
C ASN A 411 -2.79 -8.86 -2.32
N TRP A 412 -2.49 -10.15 -2.33
CA TRP A 412 -2.18 -10.90 -3.55
C TRP A 412 -2.65 -12.34 -3.39
N VAL A 413 -2.78 -13.07 -4.51
CA VAL A 413 -3.03 -14.51 -4.48
C VAL A 413 -1.68 -15.22 -4.43
N GLU A 414 -1.35 -15.84 -3.31
CA GLU A 414 -0.13 -16.62 -3.13
C GLU A 414 -0.23 -17.97 -3.84
N ALA A 415 -1.40 -18.60 -3.75
CA ALA A 415 -1.64 -19.91 -4.32
C ALA A 415 -3.10 -20.07 -4.74
N CYS A 416 -3.29 -20.68 -5.90
CA CYS A 416 -4.59 -21.13 -6.37
C CYS A 416 -4.44 -22.58 -6.85
N SER A 417 -5.08 -23.51 -6.14
CA SER A 417 -5.11 -24.92 -6.50
C SER A 417 -6.54 -25.36 -6.77
N TYR A 418 -6.70 -26.48 -7.47
CA TYR A 418 -8.01 -26.98 -7.83
C TYR A 418 -8.14 -28.49 -7.60
N ASN A 419 -9.38 -28.94 -7.46
CA ASN A 419 -9.75 -30.34 -7.48
C ASN A 419 -11.04 -30.52 -8.27
N ILE A 420 -11.07 -31.47 -9.20
CA ILE A 420 -12.28 -31.76 -10.00
C ILE A 420 -13.26 -32.51 -9.10
N LEU A 421 -14.48 -31.98 -8.95
CA LEU A 421 -15.52 -32.61 -8.14
C LEU A 421 -16.47 -33.45 -9.01
N SER A 422 -16.85 -32.92 -10.17
CA SER A 422 -17.74 -33.55 -11.14
C SER A 422 -17.37 -33.10 -12.56
N PRO A 423 -17.96 -33.67 -13.62
CA PRO A 423 -17.73 -33.22 -14.99
C PRO A 423 -18.01 -31.73 -15.22
N ASP A 424 -18.87 -31.10 -14.42
CA ASP A 424 -19.28 -29.70 -14.57
C ASP A 424 -18.80 -28.78 -13.43
N SER A 425 -18.10 -29.29 -12.41
CA SER A 425 -17.71 -28.49 -11.24
C SER A 425 -16.29 -28.76 -10.73
N VAL A 426 -15.64 -27.67 -10.29
CA VAL A 426 -14.26 -27.64 -9.81
C VAL A 426 -14.21 -26.91 -8.48
N GLU A 427 -13.69 -27.57 -7.45
CA GLU A 427 -13.32 -26.90 -6.20
C GLU A 427 -12.01 -26.14 -6.44
N ILE A 428 -11.99 -24.87 -6.06
CA ILE A 428 -10.76 -24.06 -5.99
C ILE A 428 -10.42 -23.80 -4.53
N ARG A 429 -9.11 -23.83 -4.22
CA ARG A 429 -8.56 -23.42 -2.92
C ARG A 429 -7.61 -22.27 -3.17
N VAL A 430 -7.94 -21.11 -2.60
CA VAL A 430 -7.22 -19.86 -2.81
C VAL A 430 -6.59 -19.43 -1.49
N SER A 431 -5.28 -19.19 -1.49
CA SER A 431 -4.56 -18.51 -0.41
C SER A 431 -4.32 -17.07 -0.83
N VAL A 432 -4.93 -16.14 -0.09
CA VAL A 432 -4.71 -14.70 -0.27
C VAL A 432 -3.74 -14.24 0.80
N GLY A 433 -2.53 -13.86 0.39
CA GLY A 433 -1.59 -13.17 1.25
C GLY A 433 -2.01 -11.72 1.42
N TYR A 434 -1.78 -11.17 2.60
CA TYR A 434 -1.93 -9.74 2.84
C TYR A 434 -0.78 -9.18 3.68
N LYS A 435 -0.52 -7.89 3.51
CA LYS A 435 0.34 -7.07 4.36
C LYS A 435 -0.40 -5.78 4.67
N ILE A 436 -0.54 -5.45 5.95
CA ILE A 436 -1.23 -4.26 6.41
C ILE A 436 -0.32 -3.43 7.31
N LYS A 437 -0.27 -2.14 7.02
CA LYS A 437 0.50 -1.18 7.81
C LYS A 437 -0.48 -0.20 8.41
N VAL A 438 -0.48 -0.11 9.73
CA VAL A 438 -1.33 0.80 10.50
C VAL A 438 -0.44 1.91 11.03
N LYS A 439 -0.88 3.16 10.90
CA LYS A 439 -0.21 4.34 11.43
C LYS A 439 -1.22 5.15 12.21
N ASN A 440 -0.89 5.41 13.47
CA ASN A 440 -1.72 6.22 14.34
C ASN A 440 -1.15 7.62 14.39
N THR A 441 -1.97 8.64 14.19
CA THR A 441 -1.51 10.03 14.29
C THR A 441 -1.98 10.62 15.61
N LYS A 442 -1.06 11.24 16.36
CA LYS A 442 -1.34 11.95 17.62
C LYS A 442 -1.23 13.45 17.41
N GLU A 443 -2.27 14.19 17.78
CA GLU A 443 -2.21 15.66 17.87
C GLU A 443 -1.43 16.06 19.13
N LEU A 444 -0.46 16.95 18.97
CA LEU A 444 0.36 17.50 20.03
C LEU A 444 0.17 19.01 20.07
N SER A 445 -0.14 19.53 21.25
CA SER A 445 -0.15 20.97 21.52
C SER A 445 1.15 21.38 22.20
N TYR A 446 1.79 22.43 21.69
CA TYR A 446 3.06 22.92 22.22
C TYR A 446 3.11 24.44 22.27
N VAL A 447 3.96 24.98 23.13
CA VAL A 447 4.22 26.41 23.26
C VAL A 447 5.19 26.83 22.18
N LYS A 448 4.71 27.67 21.26
CA LYS A 448 5.51 28.23 20.15
C LYS A 448 6.26 29.48 20.60
N GLU A 449 5.59 30.31 21.38
CA GLU A 449 6.15 31.56 21.90
C GLU A 449 5.65 31.81 23.32
N TYR A 450 6.51 32.40 24.16
CA TYR A 450 6.10 32.96 25.45
C TYR A 450 6.74 34.33 25.67
N LYS A 451 6.06 35.17 26.44
CA LYS A 451 6.51 36.52 26.81
C LYS A 451 6.23 36.76 28.29
N ILE A 452 7.27 37.20 28.99
CA ILE A 452 7.15 37.67 30.37
C ILE A 452 6.67 39.13 30.32
N LEU A 453 5.49 39.41 30.89
CA LEU A 453 4.87 40.74 30.87
C LEU A 453 5.37 41.64 32.01
N GLY A 454 5.91 41.04 33.08
CA GLY A 454 6.47 41.75 34.24
C GLY A 454 6.22 40.99 35.53
N LYS A 455 6.69 41.56 36.66
CA LYS A 455 6.38 41.03 37.98
C LYS A 455 4.88 41.12 38.23
N SER A 456 4.31 40.02 38.71
CA SER A 456 2.91 39.99 39.05
C SER A 456 2.62 40.85 40.28
N ASN A 457 1.54 41.63 40.22
CA ASN A 457 1.11 42.48 41.34
C ASN A 457 0.37 41.68 42.44
N GLU A 458 0.08 40.40 42.19
CA GLU A 458 -0.65 39.50 43.09
C GLU A 458 0.27 38.49 43.77
N CYS A 459 1.15 38.93 44.68
CA CYS A 459 1.63 38.04 45.74
C CYS A 459 0.64 38.11 46.90
N LYS A 460 -0.42 37.29 46.88
CA LYS A 460 -1.26 37.10 48.07
C LYS A 460 -0.43 36.35 49.11
N LYS A 461 0.13 37.08 50.08
CA LYS A 461 0.82 36.49 51.23
C LYS A 461 -0.22 35.83 52.15
N GLY A 462 -0.58 34.57 51.91
CA GLY A 462 -1.48 33.79 52.74
C GLY A 462 -1.77 32.40 52.19
N ILE A 463 -1.89 31.41 53.08
CA ILE A 463 -2.19 30.02 52.70
C ILE A 463 -3.64 29.90 52.24
N SER A 464 -3.84 29.38 51.03
CA SER A 464 -5.17 29.04 50.52
C SER A 464 -5.53 27.60 50.88
N VAL A 465 -6.79 27.33 51.21
CA VAL A 465 -7.27 25.98 51.51
C VAL A 465 -8.25 25.56 50.43
N ILE A 466 -7.96 24.45 49.74
CA ILE A 466 -8.86 23.87 48.73
C ILE A 466 -9.27 22.46 49.13
N PHE A 467 -10.45 22.04 48.68
CA PHE A 467 -10.93 20.67 48.80
C PHE A 467 -11.02 20.07 47.40
N CYS A 468 -10.23 19.02 47.15
CA CYS A 468 -10.08 18.47 45.80
C CYS A 468 -11.35 17.74 45.37
N ASN A 469 -11.74 17.89 44.11
CA ASN A 469 -12.87 17.18 43.53
C ASN A 469 -12.49 15.81 42.94
N GLY A 470 -11.19 15.52 42.85
CA GLY A 470 -10.62 14.26 42.34
C GLY A 470 -10.31 14.25 40.84
N THR A 471 -10.54 15.35 40.12
CA THR A 471 -10.22 15.48 38.68
C THR A 471 -9.19 16.57 38.39
N GLU A 472 -8.80 17.35 39.40
CA GLU A 472 -7.83 18.44 39.27
C GLU A 472 -6.40 17.89 39.20
N GLN A 473 -5.61 18.32 38.22
CA GLN A 473 -4.18 18.01 38.21
C GLN A 473 -3.41 18.98 39.12
N LEU A 474 -2.41 18.46 39.82
CA LEU A 474 -1.58 19.27 40.72
C LEU A 474 -0.91 20.44 39.98
N TRP A 475 -0.52 20.23 38.72
CA TRP A 475 -0.03 21.26 37.81
C TRP A 475 -0.98 22.47 37.69
N ASP A 476 -2.27 22.21 37.46
CA ASP A 476 -3.27 23.27 37.29
C ASP A 476 -3.52 24.03 38.58
N ILE A 477 -3.48 23.34 39.72
CA ILE A 477 -3.57 23.95 41.06
C ILE A 477 -2.35 24.85 41.28
N ALA A 478 -1.14 24.33 41.10
CA ALA A 478 0.12 25.07 41.28
C ALA A 478 0.15 26.33 40.41
N LYS A 479 -0.24 26.20 39.14
CA LYS A 479 -0.37 27.30 38.18
C LYS A 479 -1.38 28.35 38.63
N LYS A 480 -2.57 27.93 39.07
CA LYS A 480 -3.65 28.83 39.51
C LYS A 480 -3.23 29.67 40.74
N TYR A 481 -2.48 29.07 41.66
CA TYR A 481 -2.06 29.71 42.90
C TYR A 481 -0.63 30.27 42.85
N LYS A 482 0.05 30.19 41.70
CA LYS A 482 1.43 30.67 41.50
C LYS A 482 2.43 30.09 42.51
N THR A 483 2.30 28.81 42.82
CA THR A 483 3.25 28.01 43.62
C THR A 483 3.75 26.83 42.77
N THR A 484 4.47 25.88 43.36
CA THR A 484 4.97 24.69 42.68
C THR A 484 4.28 23.42 43.19
N ALA A 485 4.19 22.40 42.33
CA ALA A 485 3.70 21.07 42.73
C ALA A 485 4.50 20.51 43.92
N GLU A 486 5.83 20.68 43.90
CA GLU A 486 6.74 20.26 44.96
C GLU A 486 6.44 20.95 46.31
N GLU A 487 6.19 22.27 46.31
CA GLU A 487 5.84 23.02 47.52
C GLU A 487 4.49 22.58 48.08
N ILE A 488 3.49 22.35 47.22
CA ILE A 488 2.18 21.84 47.66
C ILE A 488 2.34 20.45 48.30
N LEU A 489 3.03 19.51 47.66
CA LEU A 489 3.25 18.17 48.22
C LEU A 489 3.97 18.24 49.56
N LYS A 490 5.00 19.09 49.66
CA LYS A 490 5.79 19.28 50.88
C LYS A 490 4.98 19.83 52.05
N VAL A 491 4.15 20.85 51.83
CA VAL A 491 3.33 21.47 52.89
C VAL A 491 2.22 20.54 53.37
N ASN A 492 1.74 19.64 52.50
CA ASN A 492 0.68 18.68 52.83
C ASN A 492 1.21 17.31 53.25
N GLU A 493 2.53 17.13 53.36
CA GLU A 493 3.18 15.86 53.73
C GLU A 493 2.78 14.69 52.81
N LEU A 494 2.53 14.98 51.53
CA LEU A 494 2.13 13.98 50.51
C LEU A 494 3.35 13.44 49.77
N LYS A 495 3.31 12.15 49.42
CA LYS A 495 4.42 11.49 48.72
C LYS A 495 4.36 11.61 47.19
N GLY A 496 3.18 11.91 46.65
CA GLY A 496 2.97 12.03 45.21
C GLY A 496 1.55 12.45 44.87
N GLU A 497 1.31 12.70 43.57
CA GLU A 497 0.02 13.14 43.05
C GLU A 497 -1.09 12.09 43.23
N ASP A 498 -0.74 10.81 43.29
CA ASP A 498 -1.70 9.69 43.47
C ASP A 498 -2.46 9.77 44.80
N GLU A 499 -1.91 10.48 45.79
CA GLU A 499 -2.57 10.71 47.08
C GLU A 499 -3.60 11.86 47.02
N ILE A 500 -3.72 12.59 45.91
CA ILE A 500 -4.67 13.69 45.72
C ILE A 500 -6.01 13.15 45.20
N ILE A 501 -6.78 12.58 46.12
CA ILE A 501 -8.13 12.04 45.85
C ILE A 501 -9.23 13.02 46.25
N LYS A 502 -10.45 12.75 45.76
CA LYS A 502 -11.65 13.54 46.05
C LYS A 502 -11.87 13.69 47.57
N GLY A 503 -12.06 14.93 48.03
CA GLY A 503 -12.35 15.28 49.41
C GLY A 503 -11.13 15.63 50.25
N ILE A 504 -9.90 15.43 49.75
CA ILE A 504 -8.70 15.83 50.47
C ILE A 504 -8.59 17.36 50.54
N LYS A 505 -8.25 17.83 51.74
CA LYS A 505 -7.94 19.22 52.03
C LYS A 505 -6.47 19.47 51.68
N LEU A 506 -6.20 20.35 50.72
CA LEU A 506 -4.86 20.82 50.41
C LEU A 506 -4.64 22.24 50.93
N LEU A 507 -3.51 22.44 51.58
CA LEU A 507 -2.92 23.73 51.93
C LEU A 507 -2.02 24.19 50.79
N ILE A 508 -2.35 25.33 50.19
CA ILE A 508 -1.60 25.90 49.07
C ILE A 508 -0.83 27.13 49.58
N PRO A 509 0.51 27.08 49.64
CA PRO A 509 1.35 28.11 50.26
C PRO A 509 1.41 29.42 49.49
#